data_AF-A0A931BJL7-F1
#
_entry.id   AF-A0A931BJL7-F1
#
_cell.length_a   1.000
_cell.length_b   1.000
_cell.length_c   1.000
_cell.angle_alpha   90.00
_cell.angle_beta   90.00
_cell.angle_gamma   90.00
#
_symmetry.space_group_name_H-M   'P 1'
#
loop_
_entity.id
_entity.type
_entity.pdbx_description
1 polymer ?
#
loop_
_entity_poly.entity_id
_entity_poly.type
_entity_poly.pdbx_seq_one_letter_code
_entity_poly.pdbx_strand_id
1 'polypeptide(L)'
;MQILVVDDETDVRDLFQQRFRREIRSGEWSFSFAFSGEEALDFLRQHHSEVLIILSDINMPGMSGLDLLGHVKEEFEMPPTTMMMITAYGDDDSHRKALALGAHDFLSKPVDFAVLKEKLAHLRPA
;
A
#
# COMPACT_ATOMS: atom_id res chain seq x y z
N MET A 1 -8.99 9.79 5.03
CA MET A 1 -8.53 8.40 4.82
C MET A 1 -7.02 8.42 4.66
N GLN A 2 -6.28 7.72 5.52
CA GLN A 2 -4.82 7.64 5.44
C GLN A 2 -4.39 6.45 4.59
N ILE A 3 -3.47 6.69 3.66
CA ILE A 3 -2.90 5.70 2.76
C ILE A 3 -1.38 5.71 2.96
N LEU A 4 -0.79 4.56 3.28
CA LEU A 4 0.67 4.39 3.32
C LEU A 4 1.11 3.80 1.99
N VAL A 5 2.00 4.49 1.28
CA VAL A 5 2.64 4.00 0.06
C VAL A 5 4.03 3.51 0.43
N VAL A 6 4.36 2.28 0.05
CA VAL A 6 5.64 1.62 0.32
C VAL A 6 6.27 1.25 -1.00
N ASP A 7 7.34 1.95 -1.37
CA ASP A 7 8.05 1.74 -2.64
C ASP A 7 9.48 2.24 -2.46
N ASP A 8 10.48 1.49 -2.91
CA ASP A 8 11.89 1.88 -2.78
C ASP A 8 12.27 3.05 -3.69
N GLU A 9 11.43 3.39 -4.69
CA GLU A 9 11.61 4.54 -5.56
C GLU A 9 11.08 5.83 -4.92
N THR A 10 11.95 6.78 -4.60
CA THR A 10 11.55 8.07 -4.01
C THR A 10 10.62 8.90 -4.90
N ASP A 11 10.70 8.70 -6.21
CA ASP A 11 9.91 9.43 -7.21
C ASP A 11 8.41 9.11 -7.12
N VAL A 12 8.04 7.97 -6.50
CA VAL A 12 6.65 7.59 -6.26
C VAL A 12 5.91 8.67 -5.47
N ARG A 13 6.62 9.35 -4.56
CA ARG A 13 6.05 10.38 -3.69
C ARG A 13 5.49 11.53 -4.51
N ASP A 14 6.32 12.11 -5.36
CA ASP A 14 5.93 13.26 -6.17
C ASP A 14 4.85 12.86 -7.18
N LEU A 15 4.94 11.65 -7.73
CA LEU A 15 3.94 11.12 -8.65
C LEU A 15 2.56 11.02 -7.99
N PHE A 16 2.46 10.41 -6.81
CA PHE A 16 1.19 10.28 -6.09
C PHE A 16 0.64 11.64 -5.65
N GLN A 17 1.51 12.53 -5.14
CA GLN A 17 1.11 13.88 -4.75
C GLN A 17 0.57 14.70 -5.93
N GLN A 18 1.16 14.56 -7.12
CA GLN A 18 0.67 15.21 -8.33
C GLN A 18 -0.66 14.63 -8.80
N ARG A 19 -0.80 13.30 -8.81
CA ARG A 19 -1.99 12.60 -9.33
C ARG A 19 -3.21 12.76 -8.42
N PHE A 20 -3.02 12.80 -7.11
CA PHE A 20 -4.09 12.92 -6.11
C PHE A 20 -4.14 14.30 -5.44
N ARG A 21 -3.58 15.33 -6.09
CA ARG A 21 -3.51 16.69 -5.55
C ARG A 21 -4.88 17.24 -5.13
N ARG A 22 -5.95 16.86 -5.82
CA ARG A 22 -7.30 17.35 -5.54
C ARG A 22 -7.83 16.77 -4.23
N GLU A 23 -7.70 15.47 -4.05
CA GLU A 23 -8.16 14.69 -2.90
C GLU A 23 -7.35 15.03 -1.65
N ILE A 24 -6.04 15.27 -1.82
CA ILE A 24 -5.16 15.76 -0.75
C ILE A 24 -5.60 17.16 -0.31
N ARG A 25 -5.87 18.06 -1.27
CA ARG A 25 -6.29 19.44 -0.95
C ARG A 25 -7.68 19.53 -0.32
N SER A 26 -8.59 18.61 -0.64
CA SER A 26 -9.89 18.54 0.02
C SER A 26 -9.85 17.91 1.41
N GLY A 27 -8.69 17.38 1.84
CA GLY A 27 -8.53 16.69 3.11
C GLY A 27 -9.19 15.30 3.13
N GLU A 28 -9.67 14.83 1.98
CA GLU A 28 -10.31 13.53 1.86
C GLU A 28 -9.30 12.39 2.04
N TRP A 29 -8.14 12.53 1.38
CA TRP A 29 -7.07 11.55 1.39
C TRP A 29 -5.79 12.17 1.93
N SER A 30 -5.03 11.38 2.67
CA SER A 30 -3.72 11.74 3.18
C SER A 30 -2.76 10.58 2.90
N PHE A 31 -1.58 10.91 2.40
CA PHE A 31 -0.58 9.94 1.97
C PHE A 31 0.66 10.03 2.86
N SER A 32 1.04 8.90 3.43
CA SER A 32 2.36 8.67 4.01
C SER A 32 3.19 7.84 3.04
N PHE A 33 4.51 7.99 3.12
CA PHE A 33 5.44 7.27 2.25
C PHE A 33 6.49 6.60 3.12
N ALA A 34 6.80 5.34 2.80
CA ALA A 34 7.92 4.59 3.32
C ALA A 34 8.71 4.04 2.13
N PHE A 35 10.04 4.04 2.23
CA PHE A 35 10.94 3.64 1.15
C PHE A 35 11.59 2.27 1.38
N SER A 36 11.14 1.55 2.41
CA SER A 36 11.48 0.15 2.64
C SER A 36 10.39 -0.54 3.47
N GLY A 37 10.39 -1.87 3.49
CA GLY A 37 9.48 -2.64 4.34
C GLY A 37 9.69 -2.36 5.83
N GLU A 38 10.94 -2.16 6.25
CA GLU A 38 11.29 -1.81 7.63
C GLU A 38 10.75 -0.43 8.03
N GLU A 39 10.92 0.58 7.18
CA GLU A 39 10.35 1.91 7.42
C GLU A 39 8.82 1.85 7.49
N ALA A 40 8.20 1.02 6.64
CA ALA A 40 6.75 0.82 6.67
C ALA A 40 6.29 0.17 8.00
N LEU A 41 7.00 -0.85 8.49
CA LEU A 41 6.69 -1.46 9.79
C LEU A 41 6.86 -0.47 10.94
N ASP A 42 7.95 0.30 10.96
CA ASP A 42 8.17 1.29 12.00
C ASP A 42 7.12 2.41 11.97
N PHE A 43 6.69 2.82 10.76
CA PHE A 43 5.58 3.75 10.60
C PHE A 43 4.27 3.15 11.14
N LEU A 44 3.96 1.90 10.78
CA LEU A 44 2.74 1.22 11.23
C LEU A 44 2.74 1.02 12.74
N ARG A 45 3.86 0.69 13.37
CA ARG A 45 3.96 0.57 14.84
C ARG A 45 3.59 1.89 15.54
N GLN A 46 3.93 3.03 14.95
CA GLN A 46 3.63 4.35 15.50
C GLN A 46 2.21 4.84 15.16
N HIS A 47 1.68 4.44 14.00
CA HIS A 47 0.45 4.99 13.41
C HIS A 47 -0.62 3.92 13.07
N HIS A 48 -0.59 2.75 13.72
CA HIS A 48 -1.38 1.56 13.34
C HIS A 48 -2.88 1.83 13.14
N SER A 49 -3.48 2.65 14.00
CA SER A 49 -4.92 2.95 13.97
C SER A 49 -5.31 3.97 12.88
N GLU A 50 -4.34 4.64 12.27
CA GLU A 50 -4.58 5.71 11.30
C GLU A 50 -4.53 5.17 9.87
N VAL A 51 -3.65 4.20 9.59
CA VAL A 51 -3.44 3.64 8.25
C VAL A 51 -4.55 2.68 7.88
N LEU A 52 -5.38 3.11 6.94
CA LEU A 52 -6.49 2.31 6.43
C LEU A 52 -6.08 1.47 5.22
N ILE A 53 -5.11 1.96 4.42
CA ILE A 53 -4.69 1.29 3.20
C ILE A 53 -3.17 1.31 3.07
N ILE A 54 -2.57 0.17 2.75
CA ILE A 54 -1.15 0.05 2.43
C ILE A 54 -1.01 -0.30 0.96
N LEU A 55 -0.22 0.47 0.20
CA LEU A 55 0.13 0.24 -1.20
C LEU A 55 1.61 -0.12 -1.26
N SER A 56 1.95 -1.41 -1.32
CA SER A 56 3.36 -1.86 -1.29
C SER A 56 3.82 -2.41 -2.62
N ASP A 57 5.03 -2.03 -3.09
CA ASP A 57 5.72 -2.82 -4.11
C ASP A 57 6.07 -4.20 -3.54
N ILE A 58 6.07 -5.22 -4.39
CA ILE A 58 6.55 -6.57 -4.05
C ILE A 58 8.08 -6.60 -4.03
N ASN A 59 8.71 -6.01 -5.05
CA ASN A 59 10.15 -6.11 -5.24
C ASN A 59 10.86 -4.93 -4.60
N MET A 60 11.19 -5.07 -3.32
CA MET A 60 11.98 -4.08 -2.58
C MET A 60 13.28 -4.72 -2.06
N PRO A 61 14.40 -3.97 -1.99
CA PRO A 61 15.64 -4.47 -1.40
C PRO A 61 15.48 -4.67 0.12
N GLY A 62 16.04 -5.76 0.63
CA GLY A 62 15.92 -6.12 2.05
C GLY A 62 14.63 -6.91 2.30
N MET A 63 13.57 -6.23 2.73
CA MET A 63 12.25 -6.82 2.97
C MET A 63 11.35 -6.67 1.75
N SER A 64 10.83 -7.78 1.23
CA SER A 64 9.87 -7.75 0.13
C SER A 64 8.49 -7.30 0.61
N GLY A 65 7.64 -6.82 -0.30
CA GLY A 65 6.26 -6.48 0.03
C GLY A 65 5.43 -7.68 0.53
N LEU A 66 5.80 -8.91 0.11
CA LEU A 66 5.18 -10.13 0.61
C LEU A 66 5.58 -10.42 2.07
N ASP A 67 6.85 -10.20 2.41
CA ASP A 67 7.33 -10.32 3.78
C ASP A 67 6.68 -9.27 4.67
N LEU A 68 6.58 -8.03 4.19
CA LEU A 68 5.85 -6.94 4.85
C LEU A 68 4.40 -7.33 5.12
N LEU A 69 3.69 -7.91 4.14
CA LEU A 69 2.32 -8.38 4.32
C LEU A 69 2.21 -9.45 5.42
N GLY A 70 3.16 -10.39 5.46
CA GLY A 70 3.25 -11.39 6.53
C GLY A 70 3.44 -10.76 7.90
N HIS A 71 4.42 -9.86 8.04
CA HIS A 71 4.66 -9.12 9.28
C HIS A 71 3.47 -8.28 9.71
N VAL A 72 2.81 -7.58 8.77
CA VAL A 72 1.66 -6.74 9.08
C VAL A 72 0.50 -7.59 9.60
N LYS A 73 0.29 -8.77 9.02
CA LYS A 73 -0.75 -9.70 9.49
C LYS A 73 -0.46 -10.30 10.86
N GLU A 74 0.81 -10.56 11.18
CA GLU A 74 1.22 -11.12 12.46
C GLU A 74 1.23 -10.07 13.58
N GLU A 75 1.73 -8.86 13.30
CA GLU A 75 1.90 -7.80 14.30
C GLU A 75 0.63 -6.96 14.51
N PHE A 76 -0.21 -6.81 13.49
CA PHE A 76 -1.42 -5.99 13.55
C PHE A 76 -2.63 -6.88 13.27
N GLU A 77 -3.53 -7.04 14.26
CA GLU A 77 -4.81 -7.73 14.05
C GLU A 77 -5.55 -7.03 12.90
N MET A 78 -5.65 -7.71 11.74
CA MET A 78 -6.39 -7.21 10.59
C MET A 78 -7.89 -7.31 10.85
N PRO A 79 -8.53 -6.23 11.34
CA PRO A 79 -9.70 -5.78 10.60
C PRO A 79 -9.88 -4.26 10.29
N PRO A 80 -8.91 -3.33 10.45
CA PRO A 80 -9.05 -2.01 9.82
C PRO A 80 -8.06 -1.69 8.68
N THR A 81 -6.89 -2.34 8.63
CA THR A 81 -5.85 -2.03 7.62
C THR A 81 -6.00 -2.92 6.40
N THR A 82 -6.41 -2.36 5.26
CA THR A 82 -6.50 -3.07 3.98
C THR A 82 -5.18 -2.97 3.22
N MET A 83 -4.41 -4.05 3.12
CA MET A 83 -3.20 -4.05 2.29
C MET A 83 -3.52 -4.41 0.83
N MET A 84 -3.03 -3.60 -0.09
CA MET A 84 -3.03 -3.84 -1.53
C MET A 84 -1.59 -3.87 -2.06
N MET A 85 -1.32 -4.84 -2.92
CA MET A 85 0.01 -5.03 -3.50
C MET A 85 0.09 -4.37 -4.88
N ILE A 86 1.18 -3.66 -5.13
CA ILE A 86 1.54 -3.10 -6.43
C ILE A 86 2.75 -3.90 -6.94
N THR A 87 2.81 -4.30 -8.21
CA THR A 87 3.98 -5.01 -8.74
C THR A 87 4.16 -4.84 -10.24
N ALA A 88 5.40 -4.68 -10.70
CA ALA A 88 5.76 -4.74 -12.13
C ALA A 88 5.87 -6.17 -12.68
N TYR A 89 6.14 -7.14 -11.81
CA TYR A 89 6.30 -8.55 -12.14
C TYR A 89 5.44 -9.36 -11.18
N GLY A 90 4.19 -9.56 -11.56
CA GLY A 90 3.30 -10.52 -10.90
C GLY A 90 3.41 -11.84 -11.64
N ASP A 91 4.35 -12.70 -11.25
CA ASP A 91 4.18 -14.10 -11.62
C ASP A 91 2.98 -14.70 -10.87
N ASP A 92 2.38 -15.75 -11.43
CA ASP A 92 1.20 -16.39 -10.84
C ASP A 92 1.45 -16.91 -9.41
N ASP A 93 2.72 -17.10 -9.04
CA ASP A 93 3.12 -17.59 -7.72
C ASP A 93 3.07 -16.48 -6.66
N SER A 94 3.62 -15.30 -6.95
CA SER A 94 3.57 -14.13 -6.07
C SER A 94 2.13 -13.67 -5.85
N HIS A 95 1.30 -13.70 -6.90
CA HIS A 95 -0.11 -13.39 -6.80
C HIS A 95 -0.84 -14.37 -5.86
N ARG A 96 -0.62 -15.68 -6.04
CA ARG A 96 -1.20 -16.71 -5.16
C ARG A 96 -0.73 -16.58 -3.71
N LYS A 97 0.55 -16.27 -3.49
CA LYS A 97 1.12 -16.08 -2.16
C LYS A 97 0.48 -14.90 -1.44
N ALA A 98 0.38 -13.72 -2.05
CA ALA A 98 -0.22 -12.60 -1.34
C ALA A 98 -1.74 -12.77 -1.14
N LEU A 99 -2.46 -13.43 -2.05
CA LEU A 99 -3.86 -13.83 -1.78
C LEU A 99 -3.96 -14.77 -0.57
N ALA A 100 -3.09 -15.78 -0.46
CA ALA A 100 -3.05 -16.69 0.69
C ALA A 100 -2.67 -15.98 2.00
N LEU A 101 -1.81 -14.96 1.91
CA LEU A 101 -1.45 -14.10 3.03
C LEU A 101 -2.56 -13.10 3.38
N GLY A 102 -3.55 -12.87 2.52
CA GLY A 102 -4.70 -12.01 2.80
C GLY A 102 -4.58 -10.59 2.25
N ALA A 103 -3.78 -10.39 1.20
CA ALA A 103 -3.83 -9.16 0.41
C ALA A 103 -5.24 -8.98 -0.15
N HIS A 104 -5.76 -7.76 -0.03
CA HIS A 104 -7.11 -7.45 -0.49
C HIS A 104 -7.18 -7.32 -2.01
N ASP A 105 -6.15 -6.73 -2.62
CA ASP A 105 -6.14 -6.45 -4.04
C ASP A 105 -4.72 -6.37 -4.60
N PHE A 106 -4.62 -6.46 -5.92
CA PHE A 106 -3.38 -6.39 -6.68
C PHE A 106 -3.49 -5.40 -7.84
N LEU A 107 -2.41 -4.65 -8.05
CA LEU A 107 -2.25 -3.71 -9.16
C LEU A 107 -0.95 -4.00 -9.89
N SER A 108 -1.03 -4.12 -11.21
CA SER A 108 0.14 -4.25 -12.08
C SER A 108 0.77 -2.87 -12.37
N LYS A 109 2.10 -2.75 -12.33
CA LYS A 109 2.82 -1.58 -12.87
C LYS A 109 2.86 -1.69 -14.42
N PRO A 110 2.79 -0.57 -15.16
CA PRO A 110 2.66 0.80 -14.67
C PRO A 110 1.29 1.04 -14.02
N VAL A 111 1.29 1.69 -12.85
CA VAL A 111 0.08 1.90 -12.05
C VAL A 111 -0.90 2.77 -12.81
N ASP A 112 -2.09 2.23 -13.10
CA ASP A 112 -3.20 3.03 -13.58
C ASP A 112 -3.84 3.78 -12.40
N PHE A 113 -3.53 5.08 -12.31
CA PHE A 113 -4.05 5.95 -11.26
C PHE A 113 -5.58 6.11 -11.29
N ALA A 114 -6.24 5.93 -12.43
CA ALA A 114 -7.69 5.98 -12.51
C ALA A 114 -8.31 4.74 -11.84
N VAL A 115 -7.76 3.55 -12.15
CA VAL A 115 -8.17 2.29 -11.52
C VAL A 115 -7.84 2.27 -10.03
N LEU A 116 -6.63 2.71 -9.66
CA LEU A 116 -6.25 2.84 -8.25
C LEU A 116 -7.21 3.77 -7.50
N LYS A 117 -7.58 4.90 -8.11
CA LYS A 117 -8.53 5.84 -7.52
C LYS A 117 -9.89 5.19 -7.25
N GLU A 118 -10.37 4.43 -8.20
CA GLU A 118 -11.63 3.70 -8.09
C GLU A 118 -11.57 2.65 -6.98
N LYS A 119 -10.52 1.84 -6.91
CA LYS A 119 -10.32 0.85 -5.83
C LYS A 119 -10.26 1.50 -4.45
N LEU A 120 -9.48 2.58 -4.31
CA LEU A 120 -9.39 3.37 -3.07
C LEU A 120 -10.74 3.97 -2.65
N ALA A 121 -11.58 4.36 -3.61
CA ALA A 121 -12.91 4.89 -3.32
C ALA A 121 -13.88 3.82 -2.78
N HIS A 122 -13.80 2.58 -3.28
CA HIS A 122 -14.63 1.46 -2.80
C HIS A 122 -14.24 0.98 -1.40
N LEU A 123 -12.99 1.18 -1.00
CA LEU A 123 -12.46 0.80 0.31
C LEU A 123 -12.76 1.82 1.42
N ARG A 124 -13.39 2.94 1.10
CA ARG A 124 -13.82 3.88 2.14
C ARG A 124 -14.88 3.20 3.02
N PRO A 125 -14.68 3.11 4.34
CA PRO A 125 -15.77 2.75 5.24
C PRO A 125 -16.90 3.78 5.10
N ALA A 126 -18.13 3.28 4.96
CA ALA A 126 -19.35 4.07 4.77
C ALA A 126 -19.67 4.97 5.96
#